data_AF-A0A2C9SQL9-F1
#
_entry.id   AF-A0A2C9SQL9-F1
#
_cell.length_a   1.000
_cell.length_b   1.000
_cell.length_c   1.000
_cell.angle_alpha   90.00
_cell.angle_beta   90.00
_cell.angle_gamma   90.00
#
_symmetry.space_group_name_H-M   'P 1'
#
loop_
_entity.id
_entity.type
_entity.pdbx_description
1 polymer ?
#
loop_
_entity_poly.entity_id
_entity_poly.type
_entity_poly.pdbx_seq_one_letter_code
_entity_poly.pdbx_strand_id
1 'polypeptide(L)'
;MAQHTTPLLIGAIIFALLSAIVGVIYTMRTRSALYFWTAVAGYTLYPFVVEPLADWFVAAWYPTNHLVALTVADRPMALFGVFFYGAGIPLCSVAACEIVRRGLPAKVLLLLVGVVTVLELPLEMLGSHFCWIIYYGNHAVLLGVPIYSLVQNGGMFAVIAWVLGWLMPHVRGWRWMLVPLAVAAALPAFAVVTSWPAYLAIALHAGPVVGWSAGAIATALNLAVVIWCVYSPTLERYRADAGAARAIATAPAAVA
;
A
#
# COMPACT_ATOMS: atom_id res chain seq x y z
N MET A 1 20.33 -4.96 23.13
CA MET A 1 20.09 -4.62 21.70
C MET A 1 18.72 -4.01 21.40
N ALA A 2 17.73 -4.04 22.31
CA ALA A 2 16.40 -3.42 22.07
C ALA A 2 16.35 -1.87 22.09
N GLN A 3 17.47 -1.18 22.39
CA GLN A 3 17.48 0.26 22.65
C GLN A 3 17.25 1.14 21.40
N HIS A 4 17.47 0.63 20.19
CA HIS A 4 17.33 1.44 18.96
C HIS A 4 15.91 1.47 18.38
N THR A 5 15.02 0.54 18.76
CA THR A 5 13.66 0.44 18.19
C THR A 5 12.60 1.18 19.00
N THR A 6 12.91 1.61 20.23
CA THR A 6 11.94 2.27 21.12
C THR A 6 11.37 3.57 20.53
N PRO A 7 12.19 4.50 19.98
CA PRO A 7 11.64 5.71 19.36
C PRO A 7 10.76 5.41 18.14
N LEU A 8 11.16 4.41 17.33
CA LEU A 8 10.37 3.96 16.18
C LEU A 8 9.01 3.41 16.62
N LEU A 9 9.00 2.54 17.63
CA LEU A 9 7.78 1.96 18.16
C LEU A 9 6.84 3.04 18.73
N ILE A 10 7.39 4.00 19.49
CA ILE A 10 6.61 5.14 19.99
C ILE A 10 6.01 5.93 18.82
N GLY A 11 6.81 6.22 17.78
CA GLY A 11 6.34 6.88 16.56
C GLY A 11 5.23 6.11 15.87
N ALA A 12 5.38 4.79 15.73
CA ALA A 12 4.37 3.91 15.13
C ALA A 12 3.06 3.89 15.93
N ILE A 13 3.14 3.85 17.27
CA ILE A 13 1.97 3.92 18.15
C ILE A 13 1.27 5.28 18.01
N ILE A 14 2.02 6.38 18.02
CA ILE A 14 1.45 7.73 17.83
C ILE A 14 0.76 7.80 16.47
N PHE A 15 1.38 7.30 15.41
CA PHE A 15 0.80 7.28 14.08
C PHE A 15 -0.49 6.44 14.02
N ALA A 16 -0.50 5.27 14.66
CA ALA A 16 -1.67 4.43 14.82
C ALA A 16 -2.81 5.12 15.59
N LEU A 17 -2.51 5.85 16.66
CA LEU A 17 -3.50 6.62 17.42
C LEU A 17 -4.08 7.76 16.59
N LEU A 18 -3.25 8.53 15.88
CA LEU A 18 -3.70 9.59 14.99
C LEU A 18 -4.57 9.03 13.86
N SER A 19 -4.16 7.91 13.26
CA SER A 19 -4.92 7.16 12.27
C SER A 19 -6.28 6.73 12.83
N ALA A 20 -6.33 6.16 14.03
CA ALA A 20 -7.59 5.78 14.67
C ALA A 20 -8.54 6.98 14.89
N ILE A 21 -8.02 8.14 15.32
CA ILE A 21 -8.80 9.38 15.47
C ILE A 21 -9.39 9.80 14.11
N VAL A 22 -8.58 9.82 13.05
CA VAL A 22 -9.04 10.12 11.69
C VAL A 22 -10.12 9.13 11.26
N GLY A 23 -9.95 7.85 11.55
CA GLY A 23 -10.93 6.81 11.25
C GLY A 23 -12.27 6.99 11.96
N VAL A 24 -12.24 7.35 13.24
CA VAL A 24 -13.46 7.68 14.01
C VAL A 24 -14.15 8.90 13.40
N ILE A 25 -13.42 9.98 13.15
CA ILE A 25 -13.98 11.20 12.54
C ILE A 25 -14.58 10.91 11.16
N TYR A 26 -13.86 10.16 10.32
CA TYR A 26 -14.34 9.75 8.99
C TYR A 26 -15.63 8.93 9.10
N THR A 27 -15.65 7.93 9.98
CA THR A 27 -16.81 7.04 10.17
C THR A 27 -18.02 7.82 10.70
N MET A 28 -17.81 8.75 11.63
CA MET A 28 -18.89 9.61 12.16
C MET A 28 -19.48 10.52 11.08
N ARG A 29 -18.62 11.09 10.20
CA ARG A 29 -19.05 12.04 9.15
C ARG A 29 -19.70 11.35 7.96
N THR A 30 -19.17 10.20 7.55
CA THR A 30 -19.59 9.52 6.31
C THR A 30 -20.53 8.35 6.54
N ARG A 31 -20.65 7.87 7.79
CA ARG A 31 -21.36 6.64 8.16
C ARG A 31 -20.89 5.41 7.38
N SER A 32 -19.67 5.47 6.83
CA SER A 32 -19.06 4.42 6.03
C SER A 32 -18.22 3.49 6.92
N ALA A 33 -18.37 2.19 6.74
CA ALA A 33 -17.54 1.19 7.42
C ALA A 33 -16.17 0.99 6.74
N LEU A 34 -15.87 1.71 5.66
CA LEU A 34 -14.67 1.51 4.85
C LEU A 34 -13.39 1.59 5.68
N TYR A 35 -13.27 2.61 6.53
CA TYR A 35 -12.09 2.79 7.36
C TYR A 35 -11.86 1.60 8.28
N PHE A 36 -12.90 1.16 8.98
CA PHE A 36 -12.86 0.00 9.86
C PHE A 36 -12.37 -1.24 9.10
N TRP A 37 -12.95 -1.54 7.95
CA TRP A 37 -12.57 -2.73 7.17
C TRP A 37 -11.16 -2.65 6.58
N THR A 38 -10.70 -1.47 6.17
CA THR A 38 -9.31 -1.29 5.77
C THR A 38 -8.34 -1.34 6.95
N ALA A 39 -8.78 -0.96 8.15
CA ALA A 39 -7.99 -1.09 9.37
C ALA A 39 -7.88 -2.55 9.80
N VAL A 40 -8.94 -3.35 9.63
CA VAL A 40 -8.87 -4.81 9.81
C VAL A 40 -7.79 -5.40 8.90
N ALA A 41 -7.70 -5.00 7.63
CA ALA A 41 -6.61 -5.42 6.76
C ALA A 41 -5.24 -4.99 7.28
N GLY A 42 -5.10 -3.73 7.68
CA GLY A 42 -3.83 -3.17 8.17
C GLY A 42 -3.31 -3.81 9.47
N TYR A 43 -4.18 -4.11 10.42
CA TYR A 43 -3.78 -4.69 11.72
C TYR A 43 -3.66 -6.22 11.71
N THR A 44 -4.28 -6.90 10.74
CA THR A 44 -4.28 -8.37 10.71
C THR A 44 -3.63 -8.93 9.46
N LEU A 45 -4.24 -8.71 8.29
CA LEU A 45 -3.83 -9.38 7.06
C LEU A 45 -2.48 -8.90 6.53
N TYR A 46 -2.18 -7.61 6.61
CA TYR A 46 -0.88 -7.09 6.19
C TYR A 46 0.27 -7.69 7.02
N PRO A 47 0.32 -7.49 8.34
CA PRO A 47 1.44 -7.98 9.15
C PRO A 47 1.51 -9.51 9.26
N PHE A 48 0.39 -10.22 9.19
CA PHE A 48 0.36 -11.66 9.49
C PHE A 48 0.06 -12.55 8.29
N VAL A 49 -0.15 -11.98 7.10
CA VAL A 49 -0.30 -12.74 5.85
C VAL A 49 0.57 -12.14 4.75
N VAL A 50 0.43 -10.85 4.44
CA VAL A 50 1.16 -10.20 3.34
C VAL A 50 2.67 -10.17 3.60
N GLU A 51 3.09 -9.78 4.80
CA GLU A 51 4.51 -9.73 5.17
C GLU A 51 5.17 -11.13 5.18
N PRO A 52 4.60 -12.16 5.82
CA PRO A 52 5.13 -13.52 5.69
C PRO A 52 5.21 -14.01 4.24
N LEU A 53 4.28 -13.62 3.37
CA LEU A 53 4.35 -13.95 1.93
C LEU A 53 5.50 -13.24 1.23
N ALA A 54 5.83 -12.00 1.62
CA ALA A 54 6.95 -11.26 1.04
C ALA A 54 8.28 -11.99 1.26
N ASP A 55 8.47 -12.59 2.43
CA ASP A 55 9.62 -13.45 2.74
C ASP A 55 9.65 -14.69 1.82
N TRP A 56 8.52 -15.38 1.64
CA TRP A 56 8.42 -16.53 0.74
C TRP A 56 8.72 -16.20 -0.73
N PHE A 57 8.41 -14.97 -1.17
CA PHE A 57 8.78 -14.47 -2.49
C PHE A 57 10.20 -13.86 -2.54
N VAL A 58 11.00 -14.04 -1.49
CA VAL A 58 12.39 -13.58 -1.43
C VAL A 58 12.49 -12.06 -1.58
N ALA A 59 11.50 -11.32 -1.06
CA ALA A 59 11.48 -9.86 -1.09
C ALA A 59 12.22 -9.28 0.13
N ALA A 60 11.67 -9.48 1.34
CA ALA A 60 12.25 -8.99 2.58
C ALA A 60 11.83 -9.84 3.78
N TRP A 61 12.54 -9.70 4.89
CA TRP A 61 12.19 -10.33 6.17
C TRP A 61 12.57 -9.46 7.37
N TYR A 62 11.90 -9.71 8.49
CA TYR A 62 12.11 -9.03 9.77
C TYR A 62 12.96 -9.92 10.71
N PRO A 63 14.13 -9.47 11.19
CA PRO A 63 14.95 -10.21 12.17
C PRO A 63 14.48 -10.04 13.61
N THR A 64 14.90 -10.89 14.54
CA THR A 64 14.40 -10.87 15.93
C THR A 64 14.94 -9.74 16.84
N ASN A 65 15.53 -8.69 16.26
CA ASN A 65 16.18 -7.60 17.00
C ASN A 65 15.22 -6.51 17.51
N HIS A 66 13.92 -6.73 17.42
CA HIS A 66 12.85 -5.82 17.84
C HIS A 66 11.78 -6.56 18.65
N LEU A 67 10.85 -5.82 19.27
CA LEU A 67 9.70 -6.43 19.92
C LEU A 67 8.85 -7.16 18.87
N VAL A 68 8.64 -8.45 19.09
CA VAL A 68 7.85 -9.31 18.20
C VAL A 68 6.39 -9.28 18.64
N ALA A 69 5.48 -8.99 17.71
CA ALA A 69 4.05 -9.05 17.96
C ALA A 69 3.52 -10.49 17.92
N LEU A 70 3.91 -11.21 16.88
CA LEU A 70 3.54 -12.60 16.63
C LEU A 70 4.56 -13.23 15.68
N THR A 71 4.76 -14.53 15.78
CA THR A 71 5.50 -15.32 14.79
C THR A 71 4.51 -16.09 13.93
N VAL A 72 4.60 -15.94 12.61
CA VAL A 72 3.73 -16.64 11.64
C VAL A 72 4.62 -17.41 10.66
N ALA A 73 4.41 -18.72 10.54
CA ALA A 73 5.23 -19.61 9.70
C ALA A 73 6.74 -19.42 9.94
N ASP A 74 7.15 -19.42 11.21
CA ASP A 74 8.53 -19.19 11.67
C ASP A 74 9.12 -17.81 11.36
N ARG A 75 8.30 -16.85 10.89
CA ARG A 75 8.72 -15.48 10.62
C ARG A 75 8.23 -14.53 11.72
N PRO A 76 9.14 -13.89 12.47
CA PRO A 76 8.75 -12.95 13.52
C PRO A 76 8.25 -11.65 12.88
N MET A 77 7.07 -11.20 13.29
CA MET A 77 6.54 -9.91 12.84
C MET A 77 6.86 -8.82 13.85
N ALA A 78 7.44 -7.73 13.36
CA ALA A 78 7.77 -6.57 14.17
C ALA A 78 6.52 -5.86 14.71
N LEU A 79 6.49 -5.61 16.02
CA LEU A 79 5.38 -4.88 16.66
C LEU A 79 5.23 -3.46 16.11
N PHE A 80 6.33 -2.76 15.83
CA PHE A 80 6.25 -1.44 15.18
C PHE A 80 5.63 -1.55 13.78
N GLY A 81 5.92 -2.62 13.04
CA GLY A 81 5.37 -2.86 11.70
C GLY A 81 3.86 -3.05 11.73
N VAL A 82 3.34 -3.79 12.73
CA VAL A 82 1.89 -3.93 12.95
C VAL A 82 1.22 -2.56 13.10
N PHE A 83 1.82 -1.63 13.85
CA PHE A 83 1.28 -0.29 14.02
C PHE A 83 1.41 0.58 12.76
N PHE A 84 2.53 0.48 12.02
CA PHE A 84 2.66 1.20 10.74
C PHE A 84 1.62 0.72 9.71
N TYR A 85 1.44 -0.60 9.53
CA TYR A 85 0.41 -1.13 8.64
C TYR A 85 -0.99 -0.79 9.13
N GLY A 86 -1.26 -0.98 10.43
CA GLY A 86 -2.52 -0.63 11.06
C GLY A 86 -2.89 0.85 10.94
N ALA A 87 -1.90 1.74 10.79
CA ALA A 87 -2.09 3.16 10.59
C ALA A 87 -2.19 3.55 9.10
N GLY A 88 -1.19 3.16 8.31
CA GLY A 88 -0.99 3.61 6.94
C GLY A 88 -1.95 2.99 5.93
N ILE A 89 -2.20 1.68 6.05
CA ILE A 89 -3.12 0.96 5.15
C ILE A 89 -4.52 1.57 5.16
N PRO A 90 -5.21 1.75 6.31
CA PRO A 90 -6.52 2.37 6.29
C PRO A 90 -6.52 3.81 5.82
N LEU A 91 -5.57 4.64 6.29
CA LEU A 91 -5.48 6.04 5.88
C LEU A 91 -5.38 6.19 4.37
N CYS A 92 -4.40 5.52 3.77
CA CYS A 92 -4.10 5.65 2.36
C CYS A 92 -5.14 4.95 1.48
N SER A 93 -5.66 3.78 1.90
CA SER A 93 -6.71 3.07 1.15
C SER A 93 -8.01 3.86 1.11
N VAL A 94 -8.41 4.45 2.24
CA VAL A 94 -9.61 5.30 2.31
C VAL A 94 -9.40 6.57 1.49
N ALA A 95 -8.25 7.23 1.63
CA ALA A 95 -7.94 8.42 0.82
C ALA A 95 -8.00 8.10 -0.68
N ALA A 96 -7.37 7.00 -1.12
CA ALA A 96 -7.37 6.59 -2.51
C ALA A 96 -8.78 6.27 -3.03
N CYS A 97 -9.59 5.56 -2.23
CA CYS A 97 -10.99 5.27 -2.54
C CYS A 97 -11.84 6.56 -2.62
N GLU A 98 -11.68 7.49 -1.69
CA GLU A 98 -12.41 8.76 -1.70
C GLU A 98 -12.02 9.66 -2.88
N ILE A 99 -10.74 9.70 -3.27
CA ILE A 99 -10.28 10.39 -4.48
C ILE A 99 -11.03 9.86 -5.70
N VAL A 100 -11.15 8.54 -5.81
CA VAL A 100 -11.89 7.87 -6.90
C VAL A 100 -13.38 8.16 -6.82
N ARG A 101 -14.02 7.93 -5.67
CA ARG A 101 -15.47 8.09 -5.50
C ARG A 101 -15.96 9.51 -5.78
N ARG A 102 -15.11 10.51 -5.51
CA ARG A 102 -15.40 11.93 -5.81
C ARG A 102 -15.08 12.33 -7.25
N GLY A 103 -14.57 11.40 -8.06
CA GLY A 103 -14.16 11.64 -9.44
C GLY A 103 -13.09 12.73 -9.55
N LEU A 104 -12.13 12.75 -8.62
CA LEU A 104 -11.04 13.71 -8.66
C LEU A 104 -10.05 13.38 -9.81
N PRO A 105 -9.32 14.38 -10.32
CA PRO A 105 -8.35 14.18 -11.41
C PRO A 105 -7.28 13.13 -11.07
N ALA A 106 -6.80 12.40 -12.08
CA ALA A 106 -5.76 11.37 -11.95
C ALA A 106 -4.52 11.84 -11.19
N LYS A 107 -4.10 13.10 -11.42
CA LYS A 107 -2.96 13.72 -10.73
C LYS A 107 -3.07 13.70 -9.20
N VAL A 108 -4.28 13.70 -8.64
CA VAL A 108 -4.47 13.66 -7.17
C VAL A 108 -4.14 12.27 -6.62
N LEU A 109 -4.51 11.21 -7.34
CA LEU A 109 -4.14 9.85 -6.97
C LEU A 109 -2.64 9.61 -7.17
N LEU A 110 -2.05 10.12 -8.26
CA LEU A 110 -0.60 10.09 -8.48
C LEU A 110 0.16 10.87 -7.41
N LEU A 111 -0.39 12.01 -6.94
CA LEU A 111 0.18 12.76 -5.82
C LEU A 111 0.16 11.94 -4.53
N LEU A 112 -0.94 11.23 -4.23
CA LEU A 112 -0.99 10.33 -3.07
C LEU A 112 0.09 9.25 -3.16
N VAL A 113 0.23 8.58 -4.31
CA VAL A 113 1.27 7.59 -4.57
C VAL A 113 2.67 8.19 -4.33
N GLY A 114 2.93 9.38 -4.87
CA GLY A 114 4.21 10.08 -4.69
C GLY A 114 4.50 10.46 -3.25
N VAL A 115 3.51 11.00 -2.52
CA VAL A 115 3.64 11.36 -1.10
C VAL A 115 3.96 10.13 -0.26
N VAL A 116 3.21 9.03 -0.44
CA VAL A 116 3.49 7.78 0.27
C VAL A 116 4.90 7.30 -0.03
N THR A 117 5.30 7.27 -1.30
CA THR A 117 6.65 6.83 -1.72
C THR A 117 7.74 7.64 -1.03
N VAL A 118 7.60 8.97 -0.99
CA VAL A 118 8.57 9.88 -0.37
C VAL A 118 8.64 9.71 1.15
N LEU A 119 7.52 9.38 1.80
CA LEU A 119 7.47 9.19 3.25
C LEU A 119 7.97 7.80 3.70
N GLU A 120 7.63 6.76 2.95
CA GLU A 120 8.06 5.38 3.23
C GLU A 120 9.55 5.18 2.98
N LEU A 121 10.10 5.76 1.91
CA LEU A 121 11.48 5.51 1.51
C LEU A 121 12.52 5.78 2.63
N PRO A 122 12.49 6.92 3.34
CA PRO A 122 13.38 7.13 4.48
C PRO A 122 13.20 6.11 5.60
N LEU A 123 11.97 5.67 5.86
CA LEU A 123 11.68 4.67 6.89
C LEU A 123 12.29 3.32 6.53
N GLU A 124 12.21 2.91 5.26
CA GLU A 124 12.83 1.67 4.78
C GLU A 124 14.36 1.75 4.74
N MET A 125 14.92 2.91 4.36
CA MET A 125 16.37 3.13 4.40
C MET A 125 16.89 3.03 5.84
N LEU A 126 16.18 3.64 6.80
CA LEU A 126 16.50 3.51 8.23
C LEU A 126 16.34 2.07 8.71
N GLY A 127 15.25 1.41 8.31
CA GLY A 127 15.00 0.00 8.63
C GLY A 127 16.11 -0.91 8.10
N SER A 128 16.58 -0.67 6.88
CA SER A 128 17.68 -1.42 6.26
C SER A 128 19.01 -1.12 6.95
N HIS A 129 19.28 0.16 7.26
CA HIS A 129 20.50 0.58 7.94
C HIS A 129 20.65 -0.01 9.35
N PHE A 130 19.56 -0.06 10.12
CA PHE A 130 19.54 -0.65 11.46
C PHE A 130 19.20 -2.15 11.46
N CYS A 131 19.11 -2.77 10.28
CA CYS A 131 18.72 -4.17 10.10
C CYS A 131 17.41 -4.52 10.81
N TRP A 132 16.42 -3.63 10.82
CA TRP A 132 15.06 -3.92 11.27
C TRP A 132 14.23 -4.61 10.18
N ILE A 133 14.59 -4.40 8.92
CA ILE A 133 14.10 -5.13 7.75
C ILE A 133 15.30 -5.47 6.89
N ILE A 134 15.34 -6.67 6.33
CA ILE A 134 16.44 -7.15 5.50
C ILE A 134 15.87 -7.56 4.15
N TYR A 135 16.38 -6.93 3.10
CA TYR A 135 16.09 -7.29 1.71
C TYR A 135 17.00 -8.41 1.24
N TYR A 136 16.43 -9.41 0.56
CA TYR A 136 17.19 -10.56 0.08
C TYR A 136 18.05 -10.23 -1.13
N GLY A 137 19.36 -10.52 -1.05
CA GLY A 137 20.27 -10.79 -2.18
C GLY A 137 20.27 -9.80 -3.35
N ASN A 138 19.69 -8.61 -3.19
CA ASN A 138 19.37 -7.74 -4.31
C ASN A 138 20.55 -6.84 -4.65
N HIS A 139 20.98 -6.90 -5.91
CA HIS A 139 22.02 -6.02 -6.44
C HIS A 139 21.48 -4.65 -6.87
N ALA A 140 20.20 -4.56 -7.21
CA ALA A 140 19.52 -3.36 -7.67
C ALA A 140 18.93 -2.56 -6.50
N VAL A 141 19.82 -2.05 -5.64
CA VAL A 141 19.44 -1.33 -4.41
C VAL A 141 19.91 0.11 -4.40
N LEU A 142 19.10 1.00 -3.86
CA LEU A 142 19.44 2.39 -3.52
C LEU A 142 19.40 2.53 -2.00
N LEU A 143 20.56 2.79 -1.39
CA LEU A 143 20.72 2.91 0.08
C LEU A 143 20.13 1.72 0.85
N GLY A 144 20.32 0.51 0.33
CA GLY A 144 19.84 -0.73 0.95
C GLY A 144 18.41 -1.15 0.57
N VAL A 145 17.68 -0.29 -0.16
CA VAL A 145 16.29 -0.54 -0.56
C VAL A 145 16.22 -0.91 -2.05
N PRO A 146 15.54 -2.00 -2.44
CA PRO A 146 15.30 -2.36 -3.83
C PRO A 146 14.66 -1.24 -4.66
N ILE A 147 15.17 -0.97 -5.86
CA ILE A 147 14.61 0.08 -6.71
C ILE A 147 13.16 -0.17 -7.15
N TYR A 148 12.72 -1.43 -7.17
CA TYR A 148 11.34 -1.76 -7.50
C TYR A 148 10.39 -1.47 -6.34
N SER A 149 10.84 -1.62 -5.08
CA SER A 149 9.98 -1.39 -3.90
C SER A 149 9.58 0.08 -3.77
N LEU A 150 10.44 0.98 -4.25
CA LEU A 150 10.17 2.43 -4.32
C LEU A 150 8.82 2.72 -5.00
N VAL A 151 8.57 2.09 -6.14
CA VAL A 151 7.33 2.27 -6.89
C VAL A 151 6.23 1.39 -6.33
N GLN A 152 6.58 0.19 -5.85
CA GLN A 152 5.64 -0.80 -5.36
C GLN A 152 4.86 -0.31 -4.12
N ASN A 153 5.55 0.26 -3.14
CA ASN A 153 4.94 0.64 -1.85
C ASN A 153 3.96 1.80 -1.98
N GLY A 154 4.30 2.83 -2.74
CA GLY A 154 3.35 3.89 -3.06
C GLY A 154 2.30 3.42 -4.06
N GLY A 155 2.74 2.68 -5.07
CA GLY A 155 1.94 2.22 -6.21
C GLY A 155 0.79 1.31 -5.82
N MET A 156 0.94 0.51 -4.75
CA MET A 156 -0.12 -0.37 -4.28
C MET A 156 -1.42 0.39 -3.97
N PHE A 157 -1.34 1.67 -3.57
CA PHE A 157 -2.54 2.47 -3.31
C PHE A 157 -3.30 2.88 -4.57
N ALA A 158 -2.64 2.95 -5.73
CA ALA A 158 -3.34 3.05 -7.01
C ALA A 158 -4.05 1.75 -7.37
N VAL A 159 -3.43 0.60 -7.09
CA VAL A 159 -4.04 -0.73 -7.28
C VAL A 159 -5.25 -0.90 -6.35
N ILE A 160 -5.10 -0.56 -5.07
CA ILE A 160 -6.19 -0.55 -4.09
C ILE A 160 -7.32 0.38 -4.54
N ALA A 161 -7.01 1.57 -5.04
CA ALA A 161 -8.02 2.50 -5.58
C ALA A 161 -8.82 1.87 -6.73
N TRP A 162 -8.13 1.19 -7.65
CA TRP A 162 -8.76 0.50 -8.77
C TRP A 162 -9.64 -0.67 -8.31
N VAL A 163 -9.12 -1.53 -7.42
CA VAL A 163 -9.86 -2.68 -6.86
C VAL A 163 -11.08 -2.21 -6.08
N LEU A 164 -10.93 -1.22 -5.18
CA LEU A 164 -12.04 -0.67 -4.41
C LEU A 164 -13.04 0.08 -5.31
N GLY A 165 -12.57 0.78 -6.34
CA GLY A 165 -13.45 1.42 -7.33
C GLY A 165 -14.36 0.41 -8.02
N TRP A 166 -13.87 -0.79 -8.31
CA TRP A 166 -14.69 -1.87 -8.85
C TRP A 166 -15.58 -2.55 -7.79
N LEU A 167 -15.05 -2.77 -6.59
CA LEU A 167 -15.71 -3.55 -5.53
C LEU A 167 -16.83 -2.76 -4.85
N MET A 168 -16.60 -1.49 -4.51
CA MET A 168 -17.48 -0.69 -3.65
C MET A 168 -18.95 -0.57 -4.12
N PRO A 169 -19.26 -0.48 -5.43
CA PRO A 169 -20.65 -0.51 -5.92
C PRO A 169 -21.45 -1.77 -5.50
N HIS A 170 -20.74 -2.87 -5.22
CA HIS A 170 -21.32 -4.20 -4.96
C HIS A 170 -21.34 -4.57 -3.47
N VAL A 171 -20.73 -3.74 -2.61
CA VAL A 171 -20.56 -4.00 -1.17
C VAL A 171 -21.78 -3.50 -0.39
N ARG A 172 -22.52 -4.44 0.21
CA ARG A 172 -23.62 -4.18 1.15
C ARG A 172 -23.70 -5.31 2.18
N GLY A 173 -24.12 -4.98 3.40
CA GLY A 173 -24.31 -5.98 4.48
C GLY A 173 -23.07 -6.81 4.74
N TRP A 174 -23.19 -8.14 4.74
CA TRP A 174 -22.08 -9.05 5.02
C TRP A 174 -20.91 -8.92 4.03
N ARG A 175 -21.15 -8.46 2.79
CA ARG A 175 -20.10 -8.33 1.75
C ARG A 175 -18.99 -7.36 2.09
N TRP A 176 -19.18 -6.53 3.13
CA TRP A 176 -18.11 -5.71 3.69
C TRP A 176 -16.89 -6.54 4.13
N MET A 177 -17.06 -7.81 4.48
CA MET A 177 -15.94 -8.72 4.79
C MET A 177 -14.97 -8.95 3.62
N LEU A 178 -15.39 -8.64 2.38
CA LEU A 178 -14.53 -8.74 1.19
C LEU A 178 -13.53 -7.58 1.09
N VAL A 179 -13.83 -6.43 1.69
CA VAL A 179 -12.96 -5.25 1.65
C VAL A 179 -11.58 -5.53 2.25
N PRO A 180 -11.44 -6.07 3.48
CA PRO A 180 -10.10 -6.33 4.02
C PRO A 180 -9.31 -7.31 3.16
N LEU A 181 -9.97 -8.34 2.62
CA LEU A 181 -9.34 -9.34 1.74
C LEU A 181 -8.84 -8.70 0.44
N ALA A 182 -9.68 -7.87 -0.20
CA ALA A 182 -9.33 -7.18 -1.43
C ALA A 182 -8.17 -6.18 -1.25
N VAL A 183 -8.18 -5.44 -0.13
CA VAL A 183 -7.10 -4.51 0.22
C VAL A 183 -5.80 -5.27 0.49
N ALA A 184 -5.85 -6.35 1.28
CA ALA A 184 -4.67 -7.16 1.59
C ALA A 184 -4.11 -7.91 0.37
N ALA A 185 -4.96 -8.36 -0.55
CA ALA A 185 -4.53 -9.06 -1.76
C ALA A 185 -3.88 -8.15 -2.80
N ALA A 186 -4.12 -6.83 -2.74
CA ALA A 186 -3.64 -5.89 -3.74
C ALA A 186 -2.11 -5.86 -3.84
N LEU A 187 -1.40 -5.78 -2.69
CA LEU A 187 0.07 -5.74 -2.70
C LEU A 187 0.70 -7.07 -3.19
N PRO A 188 0.35 -8.26 -2.66
CA PRO A 188 0.89 -9.52 -3.17
C PRO A 188 0.61 -9.74 -4.66
N ALA A 189 -0.61 -9.48 -5.12
CA ALA A 189 -0.96 -9.66 -6.53
C ALA A 189 -0.16 -8.70 -7.43
N PHE A 190 -0.05 -7.44 -7.01
CA PHE A 190 0.78 -6.45 -7.70
C PHE A 190 2.24 -6.89 -7.74
N ALA A 191 2.82 -7.24 -6.58
CA ALA A 191 4.21 -7.67 -6.42
C ALA A 191 4.57 -8.88 -7.28
N VAL A 192 3.71 -9.91 -7.30
CA VAL A 192 3.94 -11.13 -8.07
C VAL A 192 3.94 -10.82 -9.57
N VAL A 193 3.10 -9.90 -10.05
CA VAL A 193 3.06 -9.56 -11.47
C VAL A 193 4.24 -8.69 -11.88
N THR A 194 4.65 -7.75 -11.04
CA THR A 194 5.59 -6.69 -11.44
C THR A 194 7.01 -6.89 -10.93
N SER A 195 7.19 -7.55 -9.80
CA SER A 195 8.50 -7.74 -9.17
C SER A 195 9.09 -9.14 -9.39
N TRP A 196 8.37 -10.03 -10.09
CA TRP A 196 8.83 -11.39 -10.40
C TRP A 196 10.21 -11.47 -11.07
N PRO A 197 10.56 -10.61 -12.06
CA PRO A 197 11.90 -10.66 -12.65
C PRO A 197 13.00 -10.46 -11.61
N ALA A 198 12.81 -9.54 -10.66
CA ALA A 198 13.76 -9.28 -9.59
C ALA A 198 13.82 -10.46 -8.60
N TYR A 199 12.67 -11.01 -8.20
CA TYR A 199 12.62 -12.19 -7.32
C TYR A 199 13.32 -13.40 -7.94
N LEU A 200 13.14 -13.63 -9.25
CA LEU A 200 13.83 -14.70 -9.96
C LEU A 200 15.35 -14.48 -10.00
N ALA A 201 15.80 -13.25 -10.26
CA ALA A 201 17.23 -12.92 -10.25
C ALA A 201 17.86 -13.14 -8.85
N ILE A 202 17.13 -12.78 -7.79
CA ILE A 202 17.56 -13.01 -6.40
C ILE A 202 17.61 -14.51 -6.10
N ALA A 203 16.55 -15.26 -6.42
CA ALA A 203 16.45 -16.69 -6.17
C ALA A 203 17.52 -17.51 -6.92
N LEU A 204 17.92 -17.05 -8.11
CA LEU A 204 18.99 -17.68 -8.91
C LEU A 204 20.40 -17.19 -8.54
N HIS A 205 20.54 -16.32 -7.52
CA HIS A 205 21.82 -15.69 -7.15
C HIS A 205 22.52 -15.04 -8.34
N ALA A 206 21.74 -14.40 -9.22
CA ALA A 206 22.25 -13.83 -10.46
C ALA A 206 23.22 -12.68 -10.17
N GLY A 207 24.28 -12.57 -10.97
CA GLY A 207 25.29 -11.52 -10.79
C GLY A 207 24.76 -10.09 -11.01
N PRO A 208 25.57 -9.07 -10.70
CA PRO A 208 25.12 -7.68 -10.62
C PRO A 208 24.41 -7.14 -11.87
N VAL A 209 24.91 -7.49 -13.06
CA VAL A 209 24.32 -7.03 -14.34
C VAL A 209 22.89 -7.53 -14.52
N VAL A 210 22.66 -8.83 -14.24
CA VAL A 210 21.33 -9.43 -14.33
C VAL A 210 20.44 -8.89 -13.22
N GLY A 211 20.97 -8.73 -12.01
CA GLY A 211 20.24 -8.14 -10.88
C GLY A 211 19.73 -6.73 -11.17
N TRP A 212 20.60 -5.83 -11.67
CA TRP A 212 20.21 -4.47 -12.07
C TRP A 212 19.22 -4.45 -13.22
N SER A 213 19.41 -5.31 -14.22
CA SER A 213 18.50 -5.40 -15.37
C SER A 213 17.11 -5.87 -14.93
N ALA A 214 17.04 -6.93 -14.11
CA ALA A 214 15.81 -7.44 -13.54
C ALA A 214 15.12 -6.43 -12.62
N GLY A 215 15.89 -5.72 -11.79
CA GLY A 215 15.39 -4.63 -10.96
C GLY A 215 14.79 -3.49 -11.77
N ALA A 216 15.47 -3.05 -12.83
CA ALA A 216 14.98 -1.98 -13.70
C ALA A 216 13.69 -2.39 -14.45
N ILE A 217 13.63 -3.63 -14.95
CA ILE A 217 12.42 -4.19 -15.56
C ILE A 217 11.29 -4.22 -14.53
N ALA A 218 11.55 -4.70 -13.31
CA ALA A 218 10.56 -4.73 -12.26
C ALA A 218 10.05 -3.33 -11.89
N THR A 219 10.93 -2.34 -11.76
CA THR A 219 10.53 -0.94 -11.52
C THR A 219 9.65 -0.40 -12.66
N ALA A 220 10.01 -0.68 -13.91
CA ALA A 220 9.23 -0.26 -15.07
C ALA A 220 7.84 -0.91 -15.10
N LEU A 221 7.75 -2.22 -14.80
CA LEU A 221 6.48 -2.94 -14.70
C LEU A 221 5.61 -2.40 -13.56
N ASN A 222 6.20 -2.12 -12.40
CA ASN A 222 5.49 -1.49 -11.29
C ASN A 222 4.88 -0.15 -11.72
N LEU A 223 5.66 0.71 -12.38
CA LEU A 223 5.17 2.00 -12.87
C LEU A 223 4.07 1.84 -13.92
N ALA A 224 4.23 0.90 -14.86
CA ALA A 224 3.26 0.65 -15.92
C ALA A 224 1.91 0.22 -15.34
N VAL A 225 1.89 -0.70 -14.37
CA VAL A 225 0.65 -1.14 -13.72
C VAL A 225 0.01 -0.02 -12.91
N VAL A 226 0.80 0.79 -12.19
CA VAL A 226 0.27 1.97 -11.47
C VAL A 226 -0.42 2.93 -12.43
N ILE A 227 0.22 3.27 -13.54
CA ILE A 227 -0.37 4.15 -14.57
C ILE A 227 -1.64 3.50 -15.13
N TRP A 228 -1.59 2.21 -15.47
CA TRP A 228 -2.75 1.49 -15.99
C TRP A 228 -3.93 1.49 -15.01
N CYS A 229 -3.71 1.26 -13.72
CA CYS A 229 -4.76 1.33 -12.70
C CYS A 229 -5.36 2.74 -12.62
N VAL A 230 -4.52 3.79 -12.58
CA VAL A 230 -4.94 5.20 -12.48
C VAL A 230 -5.79 5.62 -13.68
N TYR A 231 -5.45 5.17 -14.88
CA TYR A 231 -6.14 5.47 -16.14
C TYR A 231 -7.04 4.33 -16.61
N SER A 232 -7.41 3.41 -15.72
CA SER A 232 -8.28 2.30 -16.08
C SER A 232 -9.69 2.79 -16.42
N PRO A 233 -10.43 2.09 -17.31
CA PRO A 233 -11.80 2.45 -17.65
C PRO A 233 -12.71 2.55 -16.42
N THR A 234 -12.46 1.74 -15.39
CA THR A 234 -13.18 1.81 -14.11
C THR A 234 -13.04 3.18 -13.46
N LEU A 235 -11.82 3.67 -13.30
CA LEU A 235 -11.58 4.96 -12.64
C LEU A 235 -11.94 6.15 -13.52
N GLU A 236 -11.82 6.01 -14.84
CA GLU A 236 -12.25 7.03 -15.79
C GLU A 236 -13.76 7.26 -15.75
N ARG A 237 -14.56 6.20 -15.61
CA ARG A 237 -16.03 6.31 -15.43
C ARG A 237 -16.38 7.18 -14.23
N TYR A 238 -15.76 6.95 -13.07
CA TYR A 238 -15.98 7.80 -11.89
C TYR A 238 -15.68 9.28 -12.14
N ARG A 239 -14.61 9.59 -12.89
CA ARG A 239 -14.26 10.97 -13.23
C ARG A 239 -15.26 11.57 -14.22
N ALA A 240 -15.68 10.81 -15.23
CA ALA A 240 -16.66 11.23 -16.21
C ALA A 240 -18.02 11.52 -15.55
N ASP A 241 -18.51 10.60 -14.71
CA ASP A 241 -19.78 10.74 -14.00
C ASP A 241 -19.78 11.97 -13.08
N ALA A 242 -18.69 12.19 -12.33
CA ALA A 242 -18.53 13.37 -11.50
C ALA A 242 -18.42 14.67 -12.32
N GLY A 243 -17.86 14.60 -13.53
CA GLY A 243 -17.80 15.72 -14.47
C GLY A 243 -19.20 16.08 -14.99
N ALA A 244 -19.97 15.08 -15.43
CA ALA A 244 -21.34 15.24 -15.90
C ALA A 244 -22.26 15.80 -14.80
N ALA A 245 -22.17 15.27 -13.58
CA ALA A 245 -22.95 15.76 -12.44
C ALA A 245 -22.66 17.24 -12.13
N ARG A 246 -21.38 17.67 -12.19
CA ARG A 246 -20.99 19.06 -12.01
C ARG A 246 -21.54 19.96 -13.12
N ALA A 247 -21.46 19.53 -14.36
CA ALA A 247 -21.98 20.29 -15.51
C ALA A 247 -23.49 20.54 -15.39
N ILE A 248 -24.27 19.52 -14.98
CA ILE A 248 -25.71 19.64 -14.73
C ILE A 248 -26.00 20.63 -13.60
N ALA A 249 -25.26 20.57 -12.49
CA ALA A 249 -25.46 21.48 -11.36
C ALA A 249 -25.16 22.95 -11.68
N THR A 250 -24.30 23.20 -12.68
CA THR A 250 -23.94 24.55 -13.14
C THR A 250 -24.74 25.04 -14.34
N ALA A 251 -25.62 24.20 -14.92
CA ALA A 251 -26.46 24.62 -16.03
C ALA A 251 -27.45 25.70 -15.54
N PRO A 252 -27.54 26.87 -16.21
CA PRO A 252 -28.51 27.88 -15.83
C PRO A 252 -29.91 27.26 -15.92
N ALA A 253 -30.72 27.45 -14.87
CA ALA A 253 -32.12 27.04 -14.88
C ALA A 253 -32.76 27.68 -16.12
N ALA A 254 -33.18 26.85 -17.08
CA ALA A 254 -33.91 27.34 -18.23
C ALA A 254 -35.16 28.06 -17.70
N VAL A 255 -35.19 29.38 -17.85
CA VAL A 255 -36.34 30.22 -17.51
C VAL A 255 -37.45 29.80 -18.46
N ALA A 256 -38.43 29.08 -17.93
CA ALA A 256 -39.68 28.75 -18.60
C ALA A 256 -40.68 29.91 -18.45
#